data_AF-A0A565AKW6-F1
#
_entry.id   AF-A0A565AKW6-F1
#
_cell.length_a   1.000
_cell.length_b   1.000
_cell.length_c   1.000
_cell.angle_alpha   90.00
_cell.angle_beta   90.00
_cell.angle_gamma   90.00
#
_symmetry.space_group_name_H-M   'P 1'
#
loop_
_entity.id
_entity.type
_entity.pdbx_description
1 polymer ?
#
loop_
_entity_poly.entity_id
_entity_poly.type
_entity_poly.pdbx_seq_one_letter_code
_entity_poly.pdbx_strand_id
1 'polypeptide(L)'
;MAIVAPIVGGQTVLPERIFPEFLTDLKSNYISDFGDYLLIEKPYFVVGLFWHELLFLWPISIANVYAILTGKSWFGTTCLLYGASLVTSMAAILGEMIGSGKASDRLLMLYVPFMVIGIVAV
;
A
#
# COMPACT_ATOMS: atom_id res chain seq x y z
N MET A 1 -0.03 2.93 6.50
CA MET A 1 -0.02 1.51 6.10
C MET A 1 -0.30 0.52 7.21
N ALA A 2 -0.02 0.80 8.50
CA ALA A 2 -0.21 -0.17 9.60
C ALA A 2 -1.60 -0.85 9.67
N ILE A 3 -2.66 -0.13 9.27
CA ILE A 3 -4.04 -0.66 9.22
C ILE A 3 -4.44 -1.05 7.78
N VAL A 4 -4.04 -0.25 6.78
CA VAL A 4 -4.44 -0.45 5.38
C VAL A 4 -3.81 -1.69 4.76
N ALA A 5 -2.54 -1.98 5.06
CA ALA A 5 -1.81 -3.13 4.50
C ALA A 5 -2.50 -4.48 4.77
N PRO A 6 -2.86 -4.84 6.02
CA PRO A 6 -3.56 -6.10 6.28
C PRO A 6 -4.99 -6.12 5.73
N ILE A 7 -5.66 -4.98 5.61
CA ILE A 7 -7.03 -4.90 5.10
C ILE A 7 -7.05 -5.04 3.58
N VAL A 8 -6.31 -4.21 2.85
CA VAL A 8 -6.35 -4.18 1.38
C VAL A 8 -5.34 -5.14 0.77
N GLY A 9 -4.09 -5.09 1.23
CA GLY A 9 -3.03 -5.98 0.76
C GLY A 9 -3.29 -7.43 1.16
N GLY A 10 -3.67 -7.66 2.42
CA GLY A 10 -4.05 -8.98 2.93
C GLY A 10 -5.15 -9.64 2.10
N GLN A 11 -6.24 -8.92 1.82
CA GLN A 11 -7.33 -9.41 0.97
C GLN A 11 -6.96 -9.58 -0.52
N THR A 12 -5.80 -9.09 -0.95
CA THR A 12 -5.35 -9.22 -2.34
C THR A 12 -4.48 -10.47 -2.53
N VAL A 13 -3.71 -10.85 -1.51
CA VAL A 13 -2.80 -12.02 -1.55
C VAL A 13 -3.34 -13.26 -0.82
N LEU A 14 -4.20 -13.09 0.18
CA LEU A 14 -4.76 -14.19 0.98
C LEU A 14 -6.19 -14.52 0.55
N PRO A 15 -6.69 -15.74 0.82
CA PRO A 15 -8.05 -16.13 0.50
C PRO A 15 -9.09 -15.24 1.20
N GLU A 16 -10.04 -14.68 0.46
CA GLU A 16 -11.05 -13.74 0.98
C GLU A 16 -11.89 -14.32 2.14
N ARG A 17 -12.03 -15.65 2.22
CA ARG A 17 -12.77 -16.38 3.26
C ARG A 17 -12.24 -16.17 4.68
N ILE A 18 -11.00 -15.71 4.84
CA ILE A 18 -10.43 -15.44 6.18
C ILE A 18 -10.80 -14.05 6.71
N PHE A 19 -11.37 -13.20 5.86
CA PHE A 19 -11.74 -11.83 6.21
C PHE A 19 -13.25 -11.75 6.51
N PRO A 20 -13.64 -10.98 7.54
CA PRO A 20 -15.02 -10.62 7.79
C PRO A 20 -15.68 -9.94 6.59
N GLU A 21 -16.98 -10.18 6.39
CA GLU A 21 -17.76 -9.62 5.27
C GLU A 21 -17.68 -8.09 5.18
N PHE A 22 -17.68 -7.39 6.31
CA PHE A 22 -17.57 -5.92 6.29
C PHE A 22 -16.27 -5.40 5.65
N LEU A 23 -15.16 -6.15 5.78
CA LEU A 23 -13.87 -5.76 5.20
C LEU A 23 -13.82 -6.06 3.70
N THR A 24 -14.44 -7.15 3.27
CA THR A 24 -14.58 -7.48 1.85
C THR A 24 -15.52 -6.50 1.15
N ASP A 25 -16.60 -6.10 1.80
CA ASP A 25 -17.53 -5.09 1.30
C ASP A 25 -16.86 -3.72 1.18
N LEU A 26 -16.05 -3.33 2.17
CA LEU A 26 -15.29 -2.08 2.12
C LEU A 26 -14.32 -2.05 0.93
N LYS A 27 -13.63 -3.17 0.67
CA LYS A 27 -12.75 -3.31 -0.51
C LYS A 27 -13.54 -3.26 -1.82
N SER A 28 -14.68 -3.97 -1.89
CA SER A 28 -15.54 -3.98 -3.08
C SER A 28 -16.10 -2.58 -3.40
N ASN A 29 -16.57 -1.86 -2.39
CA ASN A 29 -17.06 -0.49 -2.53
C ASN A 29 -15.95 0.45 -3.01
N TYR A 30 -14.74 0.32 -2.44
CA TYR A 30 -13.58 1.07 -2.92
C TYR A 30 -13.26 0.79 -4.39
N ILE A 31 -13.23 -0.48 -4.80
CA ILE A 31 -12.99 -0.87 -6.19
C ILE A 31 -14.06 -0.28 -7.11
N SER A 32 -15.33 -0.31 -6.70
CA SER A 32 -16.45 0.25 -7.46
C SER A 32 -16.35 1.78 -7.59
N ASP A 33 -15.94 2.48 -6.53
CA ASP A 33 -15.89 3.95 -6.50
C ASP A 33 -14.72 4.52 -7.31
N PHE A 34 -13.57 3.85 -7.28
CA PHE A 34 -12.33 4.35 -7.88
C PHE A 34 -11.96 3.63 -9.18
N GLY A 35 -12.61 2.52 -9.50
CA GLY A 35 -12.30 1.71 -10.68
C GLY A 35 -10.89 1.14 -10.63
N ASP A 36 -10.44 0.73 -9.44
CA ASP A 36 -9.05 0.31 -9.21
C ASP A 36 -8.75 -1.03 -9.90
N TYR A 37 -8.30 -0.95 -11.15
CA TYR A 37 -8.01 -2.13 -11.97
C TYR A 37 -6.86 -2.97 -11.41
N LEU A 38 -5.95 -2.39 -10.61
CA LEU A 38 -4.84 -3.13 -10.00
C LEU A 38 -5.36 -4.16 -8.99
N LEU A 39 -6.46 -3.84 -8.29
CA LEU A 39 -7.12 -4.76 -7.36
C LEU A 39 -8.07 -5.75 -8.05
N ILE A 40 -8.59 -5.39 -9.22
CA ILE A 40 -9.46 -6.27 -10.04
C ILE A 40 -8.63 -7.31 -10.79
N GLU A 41 -7.68 -6.85 -11.61
CA GLU A 41 -6.87 -7.70 -12.48
C GLU A 41 -5.78 -8.45 -11.70
N LYS A 42 -5.37 -7.91 -10.55
CA LYS A 42 -4.29 -8.43 -9.68
C LYS A 42 -3.03 -8.82 -10.49
N PRO A 43 -2.38 -7.90 -11.22
CA PRO A 43 -1.15 -8.21 -11.95
C PRO A 43 -0.08 -8.79 -11.02
N TYR A 44 0.72 -9.74 -11.50
CA TYR A 44 1.69 -10.46 -10.66
C TYR A 44 2.67 -9.54 -9.91
N PHE A 45 3.09 -8.43 -10.52
CA PHE A 45 3.98 -7.48 -9.85
C PHE A 45 3.27 -6.78 -8.67
N VAL A 46 1.99 -6.42 -8.80
CA VAL A 46 1.18 -5.81 -7.74
C VAL A 46 1.00 -6.79 -6.59
N VAL A 47 0.70 -8.06 -6.89
CA VAL A 47 0.61 -9.13 -5.90
C VAL A 47 1.96 -9.30 -5.17
N GLY A 48 3.08 -9.25 -5.89
CA GLY A 48 4.42 -9.26 -5.31
C GLY A 48 4.69 -8.07 -4.38
N LEU A 49 4.26 -6.86 -4.78
CA LEU A 49 4.36 -5.67 -3.93
C LEU A 49 3.52 -5.78 -2.67
N PHE A 50 2.31 -6.36 -2.73
CA PHE A 50 1.49 -6.61 -1.53
C PHE A 50 2.12 -7.66 -0.60
N TRP A 51 2.76 -8.69 -1.13
CA TRP A 51 3.55 -9.62 -0.29
C TRP A 51 4.71 -8.92 0.40
N HIS A 52 5.47 -8.11 -0.35
CA HIS A 52 6.54 -7.29 0.21
C HIS A 52 6.02 -6.33 1.28
N GLU A 53 4.87 -5.72 1.03
CA GLU A 53 4.22 -4.82 1.98
C GLU A 53 3.83 -5.53 3.28
N LEU A 54 3.19 -6.70 3.18
CA LEU A 54 2.75 -7.46 4.35
C LEU A 54 3.91 -8.04 5.16
N LEU A 55 4.96 -8.54 4.50
CA LEU A 55 6.07 -9.21 5.18
C LEU A 55 7.08 -8.23 5.78
N PHE A 56 7.31 -7.09 5.13
CA PHE A 56 8.37 -6.16 5.52
C PHE A 56 7.82 -4.79 5.97
N LEU A 57 7.11 -4.09 5.09
CA LEU A 57 6.64 -2.72 5.39
C LEU A 57 5.63 -2.67 6.53
N TRP A 58 4.76 -3.67 6.67
CA TRP A 58 3.74 -3.71 7.71
C TRP A 58 4.36 -3.85 9.11
N PRO A 59 5.23 -4.85 9.40
CA PRO A 59 5.97 -4.89 10.66
C PRO A 59 6.81 -3.63 10.93
N ILE A 60 7.49 -3.10 9.91
CA ILE A 60 8.25 -1.85 10.04
C ILE A 60 7.34 -0.67 10.38
N SER A 61 6.13 -0.61 9.81
CA SER A 61 5.18 0.46 10.12
C SER A 61 4.70 0.40 11.58
N ILE A 62 4.48 -0.79 12.12
CA ILE A 62 4.15 -0.98 13.55
C ILE A 62 5.34 -0.56 14.42
N ALA A 63 6.56 -0.98 14.04
CA ALA A 63 7.78 -0.59 14.74
C ALA A 63 7.97 0.94 14.73
N ASN A 64 7.74 1.61 13.60
CA ASN A 64 7.82 3.07 13.48
C ASN A 64 6.81 3.77 14.40
N VAL A 65 5.55 3.31 14.45
CA VAL A 65 4.55 3.85 15.39
C VAL A 65 5.01 3.69 16.83
N TYR A 66 5.53 2.51 17.20
CA TYR A 66 6.09 2.29 18.53
C TYR A 66 7.29 3.19 18.83
N ALA A 67 8.19 3.38 17.86
CA ALA A 67 9.38 4.22 18.00
C ALA A 67 9.02 5.68 18.24
N ILE A 68 8.01 6.19 17.53
CA ILE A 68 7.48 7.54 17.73
C ILE A 68 6.91 7.68 19.14
N LEU A 69 6.09 6.72 19.59
CA LEU A 69 5.46 6.76 20.91
C LEU A 69 6.47 6.63 22.07
N THR A 70 7.59 5.94 21.85
CA THR A 70 8.60 5.67 22.88
C THR A 70 9.91 6.43 22.69
N GLY A 71 9.97 7.35 21.73
CA GLY A 71 11.13 8.20 21.44
C GLY A 71 12.40 7.42 21.10
N LYS A 72 12.30 6.31 20.36
CA LYS A 72 13.45 5.46 20.06
C LYS A 72 14.36 6.07 19.00
N SER A 73 15.67 6.00 19.23
CA SER A 73 16.69 6.55 18.33
C SER A 73 16.75 5.87 16.96
N TRP A 74 16.29 4.63 16.83
CA TRP A 74 16.29 3.89 15.57
C TRP A 74 15.15 4.28 14.62
N PHE A 75 14.22 5.15 15.05
CA PHE A 75 13.11 5.63 14.22
C PHE A 75 13.57 6.20 12.89
N GLY A 76 14.64 7.02 12.87
CA GLY A 76 15.13 7.63 11.64
C GLY A 76 15.51 6.59 10.58
N THR A 77 16.22 5.54 10.97
CA THR A 77 16.63 4.46 10.07
C THR A 77 15.45 3.66 9.54
N THR A 78 14.49 3.31 10.41
CA THR A 78 13.33 2.51 10.02
C THR A 78 12.30 3.33 9.25
N CYS A 79 12.21 4.64 9.48
CA CYS A 79 11.42 5.58 8.70
C CYS A 79 12.00 5.74 7.28
N LEU A 80 13.32 5.94 7.17
CA LEU A 80 14.03 6.05 5.89
C LEU A 80 13.87 4.77 5.05
N LEU A 81 14.07 3.60 5.65
CA LEU A 81 13.89 2.31 4.97
C LEU A 81 12.46 2.14 4.45
N TYR A 82 11.48 2.52 5.28
CA TYR A 82 10.07 2.48 4.91
C TYR A 82 9.75 3.45 3.76
N GLY A 83 10.24 4.70 3.84
CA GLY A 83 10.07 5.72 2.82
C GLY A 83 10.65 5.30 1.47
N ALA A 84 11.90 4.84 1.45
CA ALA A 84 12.57 4.39 0.22
C ALA A 84 11.84 3.21 -0.45
N SER A 85 11.36 2.25 0.35
CA SER A 85 10.59 1.12 -0.16
C SER A 85 9.21 1.54 -0.67
N LEU A 86 8.55 2.49 0.00
CA LEU A 86 7.27 3.04 -0.45
C LEU A 86 7.41 3.80 -1.77
N VAL A 87 8.43 4.65 -1.90
CA VAL A 87 8.74 5.40 -3.13
C VAL A 87 8.98 4.43 -4.29
N THR A 88 9.80 3.40 -4.09
CA THR A 88 10.07 2.40 -5.13
C THR A 88 8.80 1.69 -5.59
N SER A 89 7.94 1.30 -4.65
CA SER A 89 6.67 0.62 -4.96
C SER A 89 5.70 1.56 -5.69
N MET A 90 5.60 2.81 -5.25
CA MET A 90 4.75 3.82 -5.87
C MET A 90 5.24 4.21 -7.27
N ALA A 91 6.55 4.27 -7.49
CA ALA A 91 7.11 4.52 -8.81
C ALA A 91 6.75 3.41 -9.81
N ALA A 92 6.81 2.14 -9.38
CA ALA A 92 6.38 1.01 -10.22
C ALA A 92 4.88 1.05 -10.52
N ILE A 93 4.05 1.32 -9.50
CA ILE A 93 2.59 1.38 -9.62
C ILE A 93 2.15 2.56 -10.50
N LEU A 94 2.67 3.77 -10.26
CA LEU A 94 2.35 4.95 -11.07
C LEU A 94 2.90 4.83 -12.49
N GLY A 95 4.08 4.23 -12.66
CA GLY A 95 4.65 3.94 -13.97
C GLY A 95 3.73 3.05 -14.82
N GLU A 96 3.21 1.97 -14.22
CA GLU A 96 2.23 1.10 -14.88
C GLU A 96 0.90 1.82 -15.16
N MET A 97 0.39 2.60 -14.19
CA MET A 97 -0.86 3.34 -14.37
C MET A 97 -0.80 4.36 -15.51
N ILE A 98 0.29 5.13 -15.57
CA ILE A 98 0.52 6.14 -16.61
C ILE A 98 0.82 5.46 -17.95
N GLY A 99 1.64 4.40 -17.95
CA GLY A 99 2.05 3.71 -19.16
C GLY A 99 0.95 2.88 -19.82
N SER A 100 0.08 2.25 -19.03
CA SER A 100 -1.03 1.44 -19.54
C SER A 100 -2.24 2.26 -20.00
N GLY A 101 -2.38 3.51 -19.52
CA GLY A 101 -3.54 4.36 -19.81
C GLY A 101 -4.86 3.86 -19.22
N LYS A 102 -4.83 2.82 -18.38
CA LYS A 102 -6.03 2.24 -17.74
C LYS A 102 -6.50 3.03 -16.51
N ALA A 103 -5.63 3.85 -15.93
CA ALA A 103 -5.93 4.59 -14.71
C ALA A 103 -6.78 5.83 -15.00
N SER A 104 -7.83 6.02 -14.19
CA SER A 104 -8.61 7.26 -14.19
C SER A 104 -7.86 8.38 -13.45
N ASP A 105 -8.18 9.65 -13.77
CA ASP A 105 -7.62 10.81 -13.05
C ASP A 105 -7.91 10.74 -11.54
N ARG A 106 -9.09 10.23 -11.18
CA ARG A 106 -9.48 10.03 -9.77
C ARG A 106 -8.60 9.00 -9.08
N LEU A 107 -8.24 7.91 -9.77
CA LEU A 107 -7.35 6.88 -9.25
C LEU A 107 -5.92 7.41 -9.10
N LEU A 108 -5.42 8.18 -10.08
CA LEU A 108 -4.12 8.83 -9.99
C LEU A 108 -4.05 9.83 -8.82
N MET A 109 -5.09 10.66 -8.65
CA MET A 109 -5.20 11.59 -7.51
C MET A 109 -5.18 10.89 -6.15
N LEU A 110 -5.65 9.63 -6.09
CA LEU A 110 -5.60 8.82 -4.87
C LEU A 110 -4.19 8.28 -4.60
N TYR A 111 -3.45 7.87 -5.63
CA TYR A 111 -2.14 7.22 -5.48
C TYR A 111 -0.96 8.21 -5.33
N VAL A 112 -1.01 9.36 -5.98
CA VAL A 112 0.04 10.39 -5.94
C VAL A 112 0.40 10.84 -4.50
N PRO A 113 -0.56 11.07 -3.58
CA PRO A 113 -0.25 11.40 -2.19
C PRO A 113 0.65 10.38 -1.49
N PHE A 114 0.54 9.07 -1.79
CA PHE A 114 1.40 8.06 -1.18
C PHE A 114 2.85 8.17 -1.64
N MET A 115 3.07 8.57 -2.90
CA MET A 115 4.42 8.89 -3.40
C MET A 115 5.02 10.07 -2.64
N VAL A 116 4.25 11.13 -2.43
CA VAL A 116 4.69 12.32 -1.68
C VAL A 116 5.05 11.96 -0.23
N ILE A 117 4.20 11.16 0.43
CA ILE A 117 4.47 10.68 1.79
C ILE A 117 5.77 9.86 1.83
N GLY A 118 6.00 9.00 0.84
CA GLY A 118 7.24 8.23 0.72
C GLY A 118 8.46 9.14 0.60
N ILE A 119 8.39 10.18 -0.24
CA ILE A 119 9.48 11.14 -0.44
C ILE A 119 9.78 11.92 0.85
N VAL A 120 8.76 12.35 1.59
CA VAL A 120 8.93 13.11 2.84
C VAL A 120 9.51 12.24 3.96
N ALA A 121 9.31 10.92 3.89
CA ALA A 121 9.85 9.97 4.85
C ALA A 121 11.33 9.60 4.61
N VAL A 122 11.89 10.00 3.45
CA VAL A 122 13.31 9.86 3.09
C VAL A 122 14.08 11.12 3.49
#